data_AF-A0A7S2Y3A6-F1
#
_entry.id   AF-A0A7S2Y3A6-F1
#
_cell.length_a   1.000
_cell.length_b   1.000
_cell.length_c   1.000
_cell.angle_alpha   90.00
_cell.angle_beta   90.00
_cell.angle_gamma   90.00
#
_symmetry.space_group_name_H-M   'P 1'
#
loop_
_entity.id
_entity.type
_entity.pdbx_description
1 polymer ?
#
loop_
_entity_poly.entity_id
_entity_poly.type
_entity_poly.pdbx_seq_one_letter_code
_entity_poly.pdbx_strand_id
1 'polypeptide(L)'
;PDPKEHERVLQEAVAVEERRNAAEMEKKAPISSGMSEATKAFILGDSDSSSDEDESDLEDTELAPSKFHKQKEKVSKSKRNKQKRARHEERERLEAKKKRKLENLVFQLPRFKKELKKRQEVNKEIKEKKQKRDQERVEGAGTQIEKVLSEQDPLAAPTVPVALPSEVKRKEGSLRTIVPKGDLVTDRMASFALRNLAPRLPSQAAAHRERMSRKRRRSKIKVKGGKDWRGDDFVIIK
;
A
#
# COMPACT_ATOMS: atom_id res chain seq x y z
N PRO A 1 -30.46 -1.12 28.89
CA PRO A 1 -29.94 -0.72 27.56
C PRO A 1 -31.09 -0.17 26.73
N ASP A 2 -30.82 0.72 25.78
CA ASP A 2 -31.87 1.26 24.91
C ASP A 2 -32.35 0.17 23.95
N PRO A 3 -33.69 0.00 23.78
CA PRO A 3 -34.23 -1.13 23.03
C PRO A 3 -33.78 -1.10 21.56
N LYS A 4 -33.75 0.09 20.94
CA LYS A 4 -33.33 0.29 19.55
C LYS A 4 -31.86 -0.05 19.31
N GLU A 5 -31.00 0.10 20.32
CA GLU A 5 -29.58 -0.26 20.21
C GLU A 5 -29.37 -1.75 20.47
N HIS A 6 -30.09 -2.30 21.47
CA HIS A 6 -30.08 -3.74 21.74
C HIS A 6 -30.60 -4.56 20.57
N GLU A 7 -31.67 -4.11 19.90
CA GLU A 7 -32.22 -4.73 18.68
C GLU A 7 -31.22 -4.71 17.52
N ARG A 8 -30.49 -3.60 17.32
CA ARG A 8 -29.41 -3.52 16.31
C ARG A 8 -28.29 -4.51 16.59
N VAL A 9 -27.76 -4.53 17.82
CA VAL A 9 -26.67 -5.45 18.20
C VAL A 9 -27.11 -6.92 18.08
N LEU A 10 -28.38 -7.24 18.36
CA LEU A 10 -28.94 -8.57 18.13
C LEU A 10 -29.04 -8.91 16.63
N GLN A 11 -29.48 -7.99 15.78
CA GLN A 11 -29.51 -8.20 14.32
C GLN A 11 -28.11 -8.46 13.76
N GLU A 12 -27.11 -7.72 14.23
CA GLU A 12 -25.71 -7.92 13.83
C GLU A 12 -25.15 -9.28 14.29
N ALA A 13 -25.50 -9.74 15.50
CA ALA A 13 -25.14 -11.06 16.00
C ALA A 13 -25.80 -12.19 15.19
N VAL A 14 -27.10 -12.07 14.90
CA VAL A 14 -27.83 -13.04 14.06
C VAL A 14 -27.20 -13.14 12.67
N ALA A 15 -26.82 -12.02 12.05
CA ALA A 15 -26.18 -12.03 10.74
C ALA A 15 -24.77 -12.68 10.71
N VAL A 16 -24.09 -12.80 11.86
CA VAL A 16 -22.83 -13.57 11.99
C VAL A 16 -23.13 -15.08 12.09
N GLU A 17 -24.15 -15.45 12.87
CA GLU A 17 -24.59 -16.84 13.02
C GLU A 17 -25.19 -17.40 11.72
N GLU A 18 -25.98 -16.61 10.98
CA GLU A 18 -26.52 -16.99 9.67
C GLU A 18 -25.41 -17.30 8.66
N ARG A 19 -24.34 -16.49 8.62
CA ARG A 19 -23.14 -16.77 7.80
C ARG A 19 -22.44 -18.07 8.20
N ARG A 20 -22.27 -18.34 9.51
CA ARG A 20 -21.69 -19.62 9.98
C ARG A 20 -22.57 -20.80 9.58
N ASN A 21 -23.88 -20.70 9.78
CA ASN A 21 -24.84 -21.75 9.43
C ASN A 21 -24.85 -22.02 7.92
N ALA A 22 -24.80 -20.98 7.07
CA ALA A 22 -24.66 -21.13 5.63
C ALA A 22 -23.37 -21.87 5.26
N ALA A 23 -22.22 -21.44 5.78
CA ALA A 23 -20.93 -22.09 5.52
C ALA A 23 -20.85 -23.52 6.08
N GLU A 24 -21.55 -23.83 7.18
CA GLU A 24 -21.70 -25.20 7.69
C GLU A 24 -22.58 -26.06 6.76
N MET A 25 -23.64 -25.50 6.21
CA MET A 25 -24.50 -26.19 5.23
C MET A 25 -23.77 -26.44 3.92
N GLU A 26 -23.00 -25.47 3.42
CA GLU A 26 -22.12 -25.63 2.25
C GLU A 26 -21.04 -26.69 2.49
N LYS A 27 -20.40 -26.70 3.68
CA LYS A 27 -19.42 -27.73 4.06
C LYS A 27 -20.02 -29.13 4.23
N LYS A 28 -21.30 -29.23 4.58
CA LYS A 28 -22.06 -30.50 4.67
C LYS A 28 -22.65 -30.92 3.33
N ALA A 29 -22.78 -30.00 2.37
CA ALA A 29 -23.28 -30.29 1.03
C ALA A 29 -22.25 -31.10 0.21
N PRO A 30 -22.70 -32.02 -0.66
CA PRO A 30 -21.80 -32.80 -1.48
C PRO A 30 -21.13 -31.94 -2.57
N ILE A 31 -19.80 -31.94 -2.58
CA ILE A 31 -18.92 -31.27 -3.57
C ILE A 31 -19.31 -31.63 -5.03
N SER A 32 -19.95 -32.78 -5.23
CA SER A 32 -20.36 -33.30 -6.54
C SER A 32 -21.61 -32.65 -7.16
N SER A 33 -22.26 -31.68 -6.52
CA SER A 33 -23.46 -31.02 -7.04
C SER A 33 -23.17 -30.18 -8.31
N GLY A 34 -23.22 -30.83 -9.48
CA GLY A 34 -23.10 -30.19 -10.80
C GLY A 34 -21.75 -30.37 -11.53
N MET A 35 -20.76 -31.08 -10.96
CA MET A 35 -19.45 -31.27 -11.62
C MET A 35 -19.28 -32.67 -12.26
N SER A 36 -18.84 -32.68 -13.52
CA SER A 36 -18.42 -33.88 -14.24
C SER A 36 -17.09 -34.45 -13.68
N GLU A 37 -16.80 -35.71 -13.98
CA GLU A 37 -15.69 -36.44 -13.34
C GLU A 37 -14.31 -35.99 -13.84
N ALA A 38 -14.18 -35.68 -15.13
CA ALA A 38 -12.93 -35.18 -15.72
C ALA A 38 -12.45 -33.88 -15.06
N THR A 39 -13.35 -32.95 -14.75
CA THR A 39 -13.01 -31.67 -14.09
C THR A 39 -12.50 -31.87 -12.66
N LYS A 40 -12.98 -32.91 -11.95
CA LYS A 40 -12.51 -33.23 -10.59
C LYS A 40 -11.06 -33.70 -10.56
N ALA A 41 -10.62 -34.41 -11.61
CA ALA A 41 -9.23 -34.88 -11.73
C ALA A 41 -8.26 -33.72 -12.02
N PHE A 42 -8.66 -32.77 -12.87
CA PHE A 42 -7.79 -31.68 -13.32
C PHE A 42 -7.39 -30.70 -12.21
N ILE A 43 -8.24 -30.51 -11.20
CA ILE A 43 -8.02 -29.57 -10.08
C ILE A 43 -6.89 -30.03 -9.13
N LEU A 44 -6.47 -31.30 -9.18
CA LEU A 44 -5.32 -31.82 -8.43
C LEU A 44 -4.00 -31.80 -9.23
N GLY A 45 -4.01 -31.37 -10.50
CA GLY A 45 -2.89 -31.52 -11.44
C GLY A 45 -1.98 -30.30 -11.59
N ASP A 46 -0.77 -30.42 -11.04
CA ASP A 46 0.48 -29.71 -11.40
C ASP A 46 0.62 -28.18 -11.31
N SER A 47 1.89 -27.77 -11.28
CA SER A 47 2.39 -26.39 -11.34
C SER A 47 3.87 -26.40 -11.72
N ASP A 48 4.32 -25.24 -12.24
CA ASP A 48 5.72 -24.82 -12.45
C ASP A 48 6.45 -25.31 -13.72
N SER A 49 7.01 -24.35 -14.46
CA SER A 49 8.11 -24.49 -15.45
C SER A 49 8.70 -23.10 -15.72
N SER A 50 9.95 -23.02 -16.21
CA SER A 50 10.88 -21.91 -15.93
C SER A 50 11.48 -21.21 -17.17
N SER A 51 12.43 -20.29 -16.87
CA SER A 51 13.54 -19.80 -17.72
C SER A 51 13.31 -18.60 -18.67
N ASP A 52 14.33 -17.81 -19.03
CA ASP A 52 15.55 -17.31 -18.33
C ASP A 52 16.25 -16.22 -19.20
N GLU A 53 17.45 -15.77 -18.80
CA GLU A 53 18.52 -15.12 -19.60
C GLU A 53 18.51 -13.56 -19.76
N ASP A 54 19.61 -13.01 -20.33
CA ASP A 54 20.17 -11.65 -20.07
C ASP A 54 20.23 -10.74 -21.35
N GLU A 55 21.14 -9.80 -21.70
CA GLU A 55 22.49 -9.41 -21.22
C GLU A 55 22.87 -7.94 -21.60
N SER A 56 23.91 -7.40 -20.93
CA SER A 56 24.95 -6.41 -21.35
C SER A 56 24.61 -4.99 -21.92
N ASP A 57 25.53 -3.99 -22.00
CA ASP A 57 26.62 -3.51 -21.10
C ASP A 57 27.18 -2.10 -21.57
N LEU A 58 27.99 -1.43 -20.73
CA LEU A 58 29.07 -0.43 -20.99
C LEU A 58 28.81 1.07 -21.34
N GLU A 59 29.89 1.88 -21.21
CA GLU A 59 29.92 3.37 -21.06
C GLU A 59 30.41 4.13 -22.34
N ASP A 60 31.09 5.30 -22.44
CA ASP A 60 31.93 6.17 -21.56
C ASP A 60 31.78 7.69 -21.94
N THR A 61 32.85 8.51 -21.87
CA THR A 61 32.83 9.98 -21.67
C THR A 61 34.00 10.73 -22.36
N GLU A 62 33.91 12.07 -22.51
CA GLU A 62 35.03 12.95 -22.92
C GLU A 62 35.03 14.33 -22.23
N LEU A 63 36.21 14.98 -22.16
CA LEU A 63 36.47 16.27 -21.46
C LEU A 63 37.30 17.24 -22.33
N ALA A 64 37.22 18.56 -22.03
CA ALA A 64 37.82 19.63 -22.85
C ALA A 64 38.82 20.55 -22.08
N PRO A 65 39.90 21.05 -22.71
CA PRO A 65 40.99 21.79 -22.05
C PRO A 65 40.80 23.32 -21.93
N SER A 66 41.52 23.93 -20.97
CA SER A 66 41.44 25.36 -20.59
C SER A 66 42.47 26.27 -21.30
N LYS A 67 42.37 27.61 -21.12
CA LYS A 67 43.20 28.61 -21.81
C LYS A 67 43.69 29.75 -20.89
N PHE A 68 44.99 30.05 -20.94
CA PHE A 68 45.66 31.09 -20.17
C PHE A 68 45.29 32.53 -20.58
N HIS A 69 45.53 33.51 -19.71
CA HIS A 69 45.23 34.92 -19.92
C HIS A 69 46.45 35.76 -20.34
N LYS A 70 46.24 36.72 -21.25
CA LYS A 70 47.23 37.74 -21.64
C LYS A 70 46.89 39.10 -21.02
N GLN A 71 47.92 39.91 -20.70
CA GLN A 71 47.74 41.27 -20.20
C GLN A 71 47.18 42.21 -21.28
N LYS A 72 46.59 43.35 -20.88
CA LYS A 72 45.77 44.22 -21.74
C LYS A 72 46.48 45.54 -22.05
N GLU A 73 46.79 45.76 -23.33
CA GLU A 73 47.36 47.02 -23.84
C GLU A 73 46.41 48.23 -23.72
N LYS A 74 46.96 49.45 -23.72
CA LYS A 74 46.20 50.70 -23.64
C LYS A 74 45.44 50.99 -24.94
N VAL A 75 44.12 50.83 -24.92
CA VAL A 75 43.24 50.93 -26.10
C VAL A 75 43.00 52.39 -26.54
N SER A 76 43.43 52.70 -27.77
CA SER A 76 43.21 53.99 -28.48
C SER A 76 41.75 54.41 -28.60
N LYS A 77 41.49 55.73 -28.67
CA LYS A 77 40.16 56.36 -28.70
C LYS A 77 39.25 55.81 -29.82
N SER A 78 39.80 55.55 -31.01
CA SER A 78 39.05 54.92 -32.12
C SER A 78 38.63 53.48 -31.80
N LYS A 79 39.58 52.64 -31.37
CA LYS A 79 39.31 51.25 -30.93
C LYS A 79 38.28 51.21 -29.78
N ARG A 80 38.33 52.17 -28.85
CA ARG A 80 37.36 52.34 -27.74
C ARG A 80 35.95 52.67 -28.23
N ASN A 81 35.81 53.57 -29.20
CA ASN A 81 34.51 53.89 -29.81
C ASN A 81 33.93 52.69 -30.59
N LYS A 82 34.77 51.94 -31.34
CA LYS A 82 34.35 50.70 -32.00
C LYS A 82 33.88 49.65 -30.98
N GLN A 83 34.59 49.49 -29.86
CA GLN A 83 34.15 48.60 -28.78
C GLN A 83 32.83 49.06 -28.13
N LYS A 84 32.60 50.38 -27.99
CA LYS A 84 31.34 50.90 -27.42
C LYS A 84 30.14 50.59 -28.33
N ARG A 85 30.29 50.67 -29.66
CA ARG A 85 29.26 50.25 -30.63
C ARG A 85 28.99 48.74 -30.55
N ALA A 86 30.03 47.91 -30.63
CA ALA A 86 29.90 46.45 -30.54
C ALA A 86 29.20 45.98 -29.23
N ARG A 87 29.47 46.63 -28.09
CA ARG A 87 28.76 46.35 -26.82
C ARG A 87 27.28 46.77 -26.83
N HIS A 88 26.91 47.77 -27.63
CA HIS A 88 25.52 48.18 -27.81
C HIS A 88 24.77 47.15 -28.65
N GLU A 89 25.32 46.80 -29.81
CA GLU A 89 24.81 45.78 -30.72
C GLU A 89 24.68 44.41 -30.02
N GLU A 90 25.67 44.03 -29.19
CA GLU A 90 25.62 42.83 -28.35
C GLU A 90 24.48 42.91 -27.31
N ARG A 91 24.32 44.05 -26.64
CA ARG A 91 23.25 44.27 -25.66
C ARG A 91 21.88 44.16 -26.31
N GLU A 92 21.66 44.82 -27.44
CA GLU A 92 20.40 44.76 -28.20
C GLU A 92 20.10 43.32 -28.65
N ARG A 93 21.12 42.59 -29.13
CA ARG A 93 20.99 41.16 -29.48
C ARG A 93 20.68 40.28 -28.27
N LEU A 94 21.20 40.60 -27.09
CA LEU A 94 20.87 39.90 -25.83
C LEU A 94 19.45 40.24 -25.35
N GLU A 95 19.01 41.48 -25.48
CA GLU A 95 17.64 41.90 -25.13
C GLU A 95 16.60 41.30 -26.09
N ALA A 96 16.89 41.22 -27.39
CA ALA A 96 16.07 40.49 -28.37
C ALA A 96 16.02 38.98 -28.06
N LYS A 97 17.14 38.36 -27.65
CA LYS A 97 17.16 36.97 -27.17
C LYS A 97 16.32 36.78 -25.89
N LYS A 98 16.31 37.75 -24.98
CA LYS A 98 15.46 37.73 -23.76
C LYS A 98 13.97 37.82 -24.11
N LYS A 99 13.58 38.73 -25.01
CA LYS A 99 12.19 38.86 -25.51
C LYS A 99 11.68 37.55 -26.10
N ARG A 100 12.42 36.94 -27.05
CA ARG A 100 12.10 35.61 -27.62
C ARG A 100 11.99 34.48 -26.58
N LYS A 101 12.81 34.51 -25.52
CA LYS A 101 12.68 33.54 -24.41
C LYS A 101 11.40 33.75 -23.59
N LEU A 102 11.02 35.00 -23.34
CA LEU A 102 9.77 35.33 -22.63
C LEU A 102 8.54 34.96 -23.48
N GLU A 103 8.55 35.27 -24.78
CA GLU A 103 7.53 34.86 -25.76
C GLU A 103 7.34 33.33 -25.74
N ASN A 104 8.44 32.57 -25.84
CA ASN A 104 8.39 31.10 -25.77
C ASN A 104 7.84 30.57 -24.45
N LEU A 105 8.11 31.23 -23.31
CA LEU A 105 7.52 30.87 -22.02
C LEU A 105 6.02 31.18 -21.96
N VAL A 106 5.57 32.29 -22.56
CA VAL A 106 4.14 32.62 -22.69
C VAL A 106 3.41 31.55 -23.51
N PHE A 107 3.98 31.09 -24.62
CA PHE A 107 3.43 29.97 -25.40
C PHE A 107 3.38 28.63 -24.62
N GLN A 108 4.21 28.44 -23.60
CA GLN A 108 4.21 27.24 -22.74
C GLN A 108 3.20 27.31 -21.57
N LEU A 109 2.69 28.49 -21.20
CA LEU A 109 1.67 28.64 -20.15
C LEU A 109 0.44 27.71 -20.30
N PRO A 110 -0.19 27.52 -21.48
CA PRO A 110 -1.30 26.56 -21.62
C PRO A 110 -0.90 25.10 -21.37
N ARG A 111 0.38 24.73 -21.61
CA ARG A 111 0.91 23.40 -21.26
C ARG A 111 1.05 23.26 -19.74
N PHE A 112 1.74 24.20 -19.09
CA PHE A 112 1.91 24.17 -17.63
C PHE A 112 0.56 24.23 -16.90
N LYS A 113 -0.43 24.96 -17.41
CA LYS A 113 -1.81 25.00 -16.87
C LYS A 113 -2.52 23.64 -16.95
N LYS A 114 -2.27 22.83 -17.98
CA LYS A 114 -2.77 21.45 -18.10
C LYS A 114 -2.04 20.50 -17.14
N GLU A 115 -0.72 20.61 -17.03
CA GLU A 115 0.11 19.79 -16.14
C GLU A 115 -0.22 20.04 -14.65
N LEU A 116 -0.43 21.31 -14.27
CA LEU A 116 -0.86 21.70 -12.92
C LEU A 116 -2.25 21.15 -12.56
N LYS A 117 -3.21 21.16 -13.50
CA LYS A 117 -4.54 20.54 -13.30
C LYS A 117 -4.42 19.05 -13.02
N LYS A 118 -3.73 18.29 -13.87
CA LYS A 118 -3.47 16.85 -13.67
C LYS A 118 -2.83 16.56 -12.30
N ARG A 119 -1.85 17.37 -11.90
CA ARG A 119 -1.20 17.24 -10.58
C ARG A 119 -2.15 17.55 -9.42
N GLN A 120 -3.07 18.51 -9.57
CA GLN A 120 -4.12 18.78 -8.58
C GLN A 120 -5.15 17.66 -8.48
N GLU A 121 -5.55 17.07 -9.62
CA GLU A 121 -6.47 15.92 -9.70
C GLU A 121 -5.88 14.69 -8.97
N VAL A 122 -4.66 14.27 -9.32
CA VAL A 122 -3.95 13.17 -8.63
C VAL A 122 -3.76 13.45 -7.13
N ASN A 123 -3.42 14.69 -6.75
CA ASN A 123 -3.30 15.07 -5.34
C ASN A 123 -4.63 15.06 -4.57
N LYS A 124 -5.79 15.23 -5.24
CA LYS A 124 -7.11 15.06 -4.63
C LYS A 124 -7.40 13.59 -4.40
N GLU A 125 -7.24 12.75 -5.43
CA GLU A 125 -7.42 11.29 -5.31
C GLU A 125 -6.59 10.70 -4.17
N ILE A 126 -5.32 11.09 -4.03
CA ILE A 126 -4.43 10.60 -2.96
C ILE A 126 -4.96 11.02 -1.58
N LYS A 127 -5.49 12.25 -1.45
CA LYS A 127 -6.11 12.72 -0.20
C LYS A 127 -7.40 11.97 0.11
N GLU A 128 -8.27 11.77 -0.86
CA GLU A 128 -9.53 11.02 -0.71
C GLU A 128 -9.26 9.56 -0.36
N LYS A 129 -8.31 8.90 -1.05
CA LYS A 129 -7.85 7.53 -0.76
C LYS A 129 -7.22 7.42 0.64
N LYS A 130 -6.56 8.48 1.13
CA LYS A 130 -6.09 8.53 2.54
C LYS A 130 -7.25 8.73 3.52
N GLN A 131 -8.15 9.66 3.26
CA GLN A 131 -9.31 9.94 4.13
C GLN A 131 -10.19 8.71 4.30
N LYS A 132 -10.50 7.98 3.22
CA LYS A 132 -11.22 6.70 3.29
C LYS A 132 -10.51 5.68 4.18
N ARG A 133 -9.20 5.46 3.97
CA ARG A 133 -8.39 4.58 4.83
C ARG A 133 -8.38 5.00 6.30
N ASP A 134 -8.32 6.29 6.58
CA ASP A 134 -8.32 6.80 7.95
C ASP A 134 -9.73 6.76 8.59
N GLN A 135 -10.82 6.80 7.80
CA GLN A 135 -12.19 6.50 8.24
C GLN A 135 -12.38 5.00 8.51
N GLU A 136 -12.02 4.13 7.55
CA GLU A 136 -12.00 2.66 7.67
C GLU A 136 -11.24 2.20 8.93
N ARG A 137 -10.16 2.89 9.30
CA ARG A 137 -9.38 2.65 10.52
C ARG A 137 -10.08 3.05 11.81
N VAL A 138 -10.87 4.13 11.80
CA VAL A 138 -11.63 4.58 12.97
C VAL A 138 -12.87 3.71 13.18
N GLU A 139 -13.58 3.38 12.11
CA GLU A 139 -14.76 2.51 12.14
C GLU A 139 -14.40 1.04 12.43
N GLY A 140 -13.27 0.56 11.90
CA GLY A 140 -12.73 -0.77 12.16
C GLY A 140 -12.00 -0.94 13.49
N ALA A 141 -11.94 0.08 14.35
CA ALA A 141 -11.18 0.08 15.61
C ALA A 141 -11.84 -0.71 16.76
N GLY A 142 -12.11 -2.00 16.53
CA GLY A 142 -12.42 -2.97 17.59
C GLY A 142 -13.90 -3.24 17.87
N THR A 143 -14.84 -2.51 17.27
CA THR A 143 -16.29 -2.74 17.46
C THR A 143 -16.90 -3.78 16.53
N GLN A 144 -16.22 -4.16 15.44
CA GLN A 144 -16.75 -5.05 14.39
C GLN A 144 -15.83 -6.23 14.06
N ILE A 145 -14.97 -6.62 15.00
CA ILE A 145 -13.97 -7.71 14.86
C ILE A 145 -14.64 -9.00 14.36
N GLU A 146 -15.77 -9.35 14.98
CA GLU A 146 -16.49 -10.60 14.76
C GLU A 146 -17.16 -10.64 13.39
N LYS A 147 -17.61 -9.48 12.87
CA LYS A 147 -18.11 -9.35 11.49
C LYS A 147 -16.99 -9.57 10.47
N VAL A 148 -15.84 -8.89 10.66
CA VAL A 148 -14.70 -9.00 9.75
C VAL A 148 -14.11 -10.41 9.74
N LEU A 149 -14.13 -11.11 10.87
CA LEU A 149 -13.79 -12.54 10.94
C LEU A 149 -14.85 -13.41 10.24
N SER A 150 -16.14 -13.12 10.43
CA SER A 150 -17.25 -13.84 9.78
C SER A 150 -17.25 -13.69 8.24
N GLU A 151 -16.76 -12.56 7.73
CA GLU A 151 -16.59 -12.29 6.29
C GLU A 151 -15.35 -12.94 5.68
N GLN A 152 -14.35 -13.33 6.50
CA GLN A 152 -13.12 -13.99 6.03
C GLN A 152 -13.19 -15.52 6.18
N ASP A 153 -13.54 -15.99 7.37
CA ASP A 153 -13.63 -17.40 7.73
C ASP A 153 -14.90 -17.62 8.61
N PRO A 154 -16.13 -17.69 8.03
CA PRO A 154 -17.38 -17.78 8.79
C PRO A 154 -17.45 -18.96 9.77
N LEU A 155 -16.76 -20.06 9.46
CA LEU A 155 -16.63 -21.24 10.32
C LEU A 155 -15.69 -21.04 11.53
N ALA A 156 -14.77 -20.07 11.47
CA ALA A 156 -13.77 -19.81 12.51
C ALA A 156 -14.02 -18.51 13.30
N ALA A 157 -14.97 -17.68 12.86
CA ALA A 157 -15.43 -16.51 13.60
C ALA A 157 -16.04 -16.90 14.96
N PRO A 158 -15.81 -16.11 16.03
CA PRO A 158 -16.41 -16.35 17.35
C PRO A 158 -17.92 -16.05 17.37
N THR A 159 -18.61 -16.49 18.42
CA THR A 159 -20.01 -16.17 18.71
C THR A 159 -20.13 -14.83 19.44
N VAL A 160 -20.92 -13.89 18.90
CA VAL A 160 -21.11 -12.54 19.47
C VAL A 160 -21.78 -12.63 20.86
N PRO A 161 -21.18 -12.12 21.95
CA PRO A 161 -21.65 -12.34 23.32
C PRO A 161 -22.81 -11.41 23.74
N VAL A 162 -23.97 -11.49 23.07
CA VAL A 162 -25.15 -10.65 23.34
C VAL A 162 -26.13 -11.32 24.33
N ALA A 163 -26.72 -10.53 25.23
CA ALA A 163 -27.82 -10.98 26.08
C ALA A 163 -29.15 -11.01 25.29
N LEU A 164 -29.96 -12.06 25.45
CA LEU A 164 -31.21 -12.20 24.71
C LEU A 164 -32.32 -11.25 25.22
N PRO A 165 -33.32 -10.86 24.41
CA PRO A 165 -34.45 -10.03 24.87
C PRO A 165 -35.19 -10.62 26.07
N SER A 166 -35.27 -11.94 26.17
CA SER A 166 -35.84 -12.66 27.32
C SER A 166 -34.98 -12.55 28.57
N GLU A 167 -33.65 -12.54 28.45
CA GLU A 167 -32.73 -12.31 29.57
C GLU A 167 -32.79 -10.86 30.05
N VAL A 168 -32.85 -9.89 29.13
CA VAL A 168 -32.92 -8.46 29.46
C VAL A 168 -34.27 -8.08 30.08
N LYS A 169 -35.40 -8.59 29.55
CA LYS A 169 -36.75 -8.25 30.05
C LYS A 169 -37.12 -8.94 31.37
N ARG A 170 -36.57 -10.13 31.67
CA ARG A 170 -36.80 -10.83 32.96
C ARG A 170 -36.00 -10.26 34.14
N LYS A 171 -35.19 -9.22 33.89
CA LYS A 171 -34.18 -8.72 34.83
C LYS A 171 -34.33 -7.21 34.95
N GLU A 172 -35.08 -6.79 35.97
CA GLU A 172 -35.59 -5.42 36.19
C GLU A 172 -34.48 -4.42 36.56
N GLY A 173 -33.50 -4.21 35.67
CA GLY A 173 -32.31 -3.38 35.90
C GLY A 173 -31.33 -3.91 36.97
N SER A 174 -31.70 -4.95 37.71
CA SER A 174 -30.94 -5.45 38.86
C SER A 174 -29.60 -6.11 38.47
N LEU A 175 -28.50 -5.43 38.81
CA LEU A 175 -27.13 -5.89 38.59
C LEU A 175 -26.86 -7.31 39.12
N ARG A 176 -27.53 -7.70 40.21
CA ARG A 176 -27.41 -9.03 40.85
C ARG A 176 -27.87 -10.19 39.96
N THR A 177 -28.63 -9.90 38.91
CA THR A 177 -29.17 -10.93 37.99
C THR A 177 -28.41 -11.00 36.67
N ILE A 178 -27.47 -10.09 36.42
CA ILE A 178 -26.65 -10.08 35.20
C ILE A 178 -25.80 -11.36 35.16
N VAL A 179 -25.92 -12.10 34.06
CA VAL A 179 -25.06 -13.24 33.75
C VAL A 179 -23.98 -12.72 32.80
N PRO A 180 -22.68 -12.80 33.14
CA PRO A 180 -21.63 -12.40 32.23
C PRO A 180 -21.65 -13.28 30.97
N LYS A 181 -21.31 -12.68 29.83
CA LYS A 181 -21.27 -13.34 28.50
C LYS A 181 -19.89 -13.08 27.89
N GLY A 182 -19.43 -14.00 27.04
CA GLY A 182 -18.09 -13.95 26.44
C GLY A 182 -16.98 -14.40 27.39
N ASP A 183 -15.74 -14.38 26.89
CA ASP A 183 -14.53 -14.68 27.63
C ASP A 183 -13.53 -13.52 27.49
N LEU A 184 -12.94 -13.10 28.62
CA LEU A 184 -11.97 -12.01 28.67
C LEU A 184 -10.59 -12.43 28.12
N VAL A 185 -10.28 -13.73 28.06
CA VAL A 185 -9.03 -14.23 27.49
C VAL A 185 -9.06 -14.13 25.97
N THR A 186 -10.14 -14.56 25.32
CA THR A 186 -10.29 -14.47 23.87
C THR A 186 -10.35 -13.02 23.37
N ASP A 187 -11.09 -12.13 24.05
CA ASP A 187 -11.12 -10.69 23.74
C ASP A 187 -9.72 -10.05 23.86
N ARG A 188 -8.99 -10.29 24.96
CA ARG A 188 -7.61 -9.80 25.11
C ARG A 188 -6.68 -10.30 24.00
N MET A 189 -6.81 -11.56 23.60
CA MET A 189 -6.02 -12.13 22.49
C MET A 189 -6.39 -11.51 21.14
N ALA A 190 -7.67 -11.30 20.85
CA ALA A 190 -8.12 -10.57 19.66
C ALA A 190 -7.58 -9.14 19.65
N SER A 191 -7.66 -8.43 20.78
CA SER A 191 -7.15 -7.06 20.95
C SER A 191 -5.64 -6.96 20.67
N PHE A 192 -4.83 -7.90 21.18
CA PHE A 192 -3.40 -7.96 20.86
C PHE A 192 -3.13 -8.32 19.39
N ALA A 193 -3.92 -9.23 18.81
CA ALA A 193 -3.77 -9.65 17.41
C ALA A 193 -4.17 -8.55 16.40
N LEU A 194 -5.09 -7.64 16.77
CA LEU A 194 -5.45 -6.45 16.01
C LEU A 194 -4.37 -5.36 16.09
N ARG A 195 -3.80 -5.16 17.29
CA ARG A 195 -2.66 -4.25 17.53
C ARG A 195 -1.33 -4.78 16.96
N ASN A 196 -1.33 -6.00 16.42
CA ASN A 196 -0.15 -6.75 15.93
C ASN A 196 0.91 -7.00 17.03
N LEU A 197 0.49 -7.04 18.29
CA LEU A 197 1.31 -7.37 19.46
C LEU A 197 1.41 -8.88 19.70
N ALA A 198 0.41 -9.62 19.22
CA ALA A 198 0.42 -11.08 19.13
C ALA A 198 0.31 -11.51 17.66
N PRO A 199 0.91 -12.64 17.25
CA PRO A 199 0.60 -13.22 15.95
C PRO A 199 -0.88 -13.62 15.94
N ARG A 200 -1.63 -13.17 14.92
CA ARG A 200 -2.91 -13.79 14.57
C ARG A 200 -2.61 -15.27 14.35
N LEU A 201 -3.36 -16.16 15.03
CA LEU A 201 -3.21 -17.61 14.86
C LEU A 201 -3.21 -17.92 13.36
N PRO A 202 -2.07 -18.34 12.79
CA PRO A 202 -2.02 -18.51 11.35
C PRO A 202 -2.89 -19.71 11.01
N SER A 203 -3.93 -19.51 10.20
CA SER A 203 -4.60 -20.62 9.54
C SER A 203 -3.54 -21.49 8.87
N GLN A 204 -3.75 -22.81 8.79
CA GLN A 204 -2.68 -23.71 8.32
C GLN A 204 -2.19 -23.32 6.91
N ALA A 205 -3.06 -22.72 6.09
CA ALA A 205 -2.73 -22.07 4.83
C ALA A 205 -1.82 -20.83 4.97
N ALA A 206 -2.06 -19.93 5.93
CA ALA A 206 -1.19 -18.79 6.20
C ALA A 206 0.20 -19.23 6.71
N ALA A 207 0.24 -20.20 7.65
CA ALA A 207 1.49 -20.79 8.12
C ALA A 207 2.28 -21.44 6.97
N HIS A 208 1.58 -22.16 6.08
CA HIS A 208 2.17 -22.77 4.89
C HIS A 208 2.74 -21.72 3.92
N ARG A 209 1.98 -20.66 3.62
CA ARG A 209 2.44 -19.52 2.79
C ARG A 209 3.69 -18.86 3.36
N GLU A 210 3.77 -18.65 4.67
CA GLU A 210 4.98 -18.09 5.28
C GLU A 210 6.17 -19.06 5.20
N ARG A 211 5.95 -20.36 5.43
CA ARG A 211 6.98 -21.40 5.27
C ARG A 211 7.53 -21.46 3.85
N MET A 212 6.67 -21.29 2.83
CA MET A 212 7.06 -21.23 1.41
C MET A 212 7.82 -19.93 1.08
N SER A 213 7.39 -18.79 1.62
CA SER A 213 8.10 -17.51 1.50
C SER A 213 9.52 -17.59 2.09
N ARG A 214 9.66 -18.12 3.31
CA ARG A 214 10.96 -18.33 3.98
C ARG A 214 11.85 -19.34 3.25
N LYS A 215 11.28 -20.34 2.55
CA LYS A 215 12.03 -21.24 1.64
C LYS A 215 12.56 -20.48 0.42
N ARG A 216 11.72 -19.71 -0.29
CA ARG A 216 12.14 -18.94 -1.49
C ARG A 216 13.22 -17.90 -1.17
N ARG A 217 13.20 -17.28 0.01
CA ARG A 217 14.26 -16.36 0.49
C ARG A 217 15.59 -17.04 0.89
N ARG A 218 15.74 -18.35 0.69
CA ARG A 218 16.96 -19.12 0.98
C ARG A 218 17.59 -19.79 -0.26
N SER A 219 17.28 -19.30 -1.46
CA SER A 219 18.17 -19.48 -2.61
C SER A 219 19.55 -18.89 -2.27
N LYS A 220 20.54 -19.76 -2.06
CA LYS A 220 21.92 -19.32 -1.82
C LYS A 220 22.44 -18.66 -3.09
N ILE A 221 22.71 -17.36 -3.04
CA ILE A 221 23.47 -16.66 -4.08
C ILE A 221 24.89 -17.26 -4.06
N LYS A 222 25.16 -18.20 -4.97
CA LYS A 222 26.51 -18.75 -5.18
C LYS A 222 27.34 -17.72 -5.95
N VAL A 223 27.87 -16.73 -5.23
CA VAL A 223 28.89 -15.82 -5.79
C VAL A 223 30.07 -16.67 -6.28
N LYS A 224 30.42 -16.58 -7.56
CA LYS A 224 31.45 -17.41 -8.20
C LYS A 224 32.85 -16.86 -7.89
N GLY A 225 33.25 -16.95 -6.62
CA GLY A 225 34.51 -16.45 -6.09
C GLY A 225 34.29 -15.44 -4.96
N GLY A 226 34.61 -15.82 -3.73
CA GLY A 226 34.42 -14.99 -2.53
C GLY A 226 33.75 -15.76 -1.39
N LYS A 227 34.20 -15.53 -0.15
CA LYS A 227 33.70 -16.18 1.08
C LYS A 227 32.19 -16.09 1.24
N ASP A 228 31.60 -17.06 1.95
CA ASP A 228 30.21 -17.02 2.42
C ASP A 228 29.93 -15.72 3.22
N TRP A 229 29.28 -14.75 2.60
CA TRP A 229 28.85 -13.53 3.27
C TRP A 229 27.68 -13.82 4.22
N ARG A 230 27.87 -13.50 5.51
CA ARG A 230 26.76 -13.26 6.45
C ARG A 230 26.54 -11.75 6.46
N GLY A 231 25.39 -11.30 5.99
CA GLY A 231 25.08 -9.87 5.94
C GLY A 231 24.60 -9.35 7.30
N ASP A 232 24.91 -8.08 7.55
CA ASP A 232 24.17 -7.17 8.45
C ASP A 232 24.53 -5.69 8.13
N ASP A 233 25.70 -5.42 7.54
CA ASP A 233 26.14 -4.06 7.18
C ASP A 233 25.55 -3.53 5.86
N PHE A 234 24.54 -2.64 5.96
CA PHE A 234 24.16 -1.70 4.91
C PHE A 234 24.26 -0.26 5.42
N VAL A 235 25.33 0.45 5.02
CA VAL A 235 25.45 1.90 5.26
C VAL A 235 24.75 2.66 4.13
N ILE A 236 23.58 3.22 4.40
CA ILE A 236 22.88 4.10 3.46
C ILE A 236 23.53 5.49 3.52
N ILE A 237 24.33 5.80 2.51
CA ILE A 237 24.83 7.16 2.26
C ILE A 237 23.72 7.97 1.56
N LYS A 238 23.65 9.28 1.86
CA LYS A 238 22.65 10.23 1.34
C LYS A 238 23.13 10.96 0.09
#